data_AF-A0A1I6K0J7-F1
#
_entry.id   AF-A0A1I6K0J7-F1
#
_cell.length_a   1.000
_cell.length_b   1.000
_cell.length_c   1.000
_cell.angle_alpha   90.00
_cell.angle_beta   90.00
_cell.angle_gamma   90.00
#
_symmetry.space_group_name_H-M   'P 1'
#
loop_
_entity.id
_entity.type
_entity.pdbx_description
1 polymer ?
#
loop_
_entity_poly.entity_id
_entity_poly.type
_entity_poly.pdbx_seq_one_letter_code
_entity_poly.pdbx_strand_id
1 'polypeptide(L)'
;MIENRFKRPLAAVALLIALAGCSGERKAAEQAVRDVLKDPESAQFEEFYYNKELRRACLTFNAKNEMGGYGGKSQAYLIRQDGVWHWNGEHEESPEECRRTWADDKSFPTRKVD
;
A
#
# COMPACT_ATOMS: atom_id res chain seq x y z
N MET A 1 -46.47 -32.59 -22.14
CA MET A 1 -45.96 -31.26 -22.53
C MET A 1 -45.37 -30.66 -21.26
N ILE A 2 -44.04 -30.55 -21.18
CA ILE A 2 -43.30 -30.13 -19.96
C ILE A 2 -42.85 -28.68 -20.19
N GLU A 3 -43.38 -27.74 -19.41
CA GLU A 3 -42.96 -26.33 -19.46
C GLU A 3 -41.79 -26.09 -18.50
N ASN A 4 -40.59 -25.89 -19.07
CA ASN A 4 -39.37 -25.54 -18.35
C ASN A 4 -39.42 -24.07 -17.88
N ARG A 5 -39.58 -23.85 -16.57
CA ARG A 5 -39.40 -22.53 -15.93
C ARG A 5 -37.91 -22.27 -15.67
N PHE A 6 -37.27 -21.62 -16.64
CA PHE A 6 -35.89 -21.13 -16.54
C PHE A 6 -35.81 -19.99 -15.50
N LYS A 7 -35.40 -20.30 -14.26
CA LYS A 7 -35.19 -19.31 -13.19
C LYS A 7 -33.88 -18.55 -13.47
N ARG A 8 -33.98 -17.23 -13.59
CA ARG A 8 -32.88 -16.29 -13.88
C ARG A 8 -31.79 -16.31 -12.79
N PRO A 9 -30.50 -16.59 -13.10
CA PRO A 9 -29.41 -16.41 -12.15
C PRO A 9 -28.85 -14.98 -12.29
N LEU A 10 -29.47 -14.01 -11.62
CA LEU A 10 -29.08 -12.58 -11.67
C LEU A 10 -28.16 -12.16 -10.49
N ALA A 11 -27.43 -13.10 -9.88
CA ALA A 11 -26.70 -12.86 -8.64
C ALA A 11 -25.16 -12.89 -8.77
N ALA A 12 -24.59 -13.09 -9.97
CA ALA A 12 -23.14 -13.34 -10.12
C ALA A 12 -22.28 -12.11 -10.48
N VAL A 13 -22.87 -10.93 -10.74
CA VAL A 13 -22.11 -9.79 -11.31
C VAL A 13 -21.56 -8.83 -10.24
N ALA A 14 -22.08 -8.84 -9.01
CA ALA A 14 -21.70 -7.87 -7.97
C ALA A 14 -20.35 -8.14 -7.27
N LEU A 15 -19.76 -9.34 -7.43
CA LEU A 15 -18.57 -9.75 -6.66
C LEU A 15 -17.23 -9.33 -7.31
N LEU A 16 -17.21 -8.98 -8.60
CA LEU A 16 -15.97 -8.68 -9.33
C LEU A 16 -15.44 -7.24 -9.14
N ILE A 17 -16.26 -6.32 -8.63
CA ILE A 17 -15.89 -4.89 -8.53
C ILE A 17 -15.01 -4.61 -7.28
N ALA A 18 -14.98 -5.51 -6.30
CA ALA A 18 -14.29 -5.28 -5.03
C ALA A 18 -12.75 -5.41 -5.09
N LEU A 19 -12.18 -6.01 -6.14
CA LEU A 19 -10.72 -6.23 -6.23
C LEU A 19 -9.94 -5.04 -6.83
N ALA A 20 -10.61 -4.10 -7.51
CA ALA A 20 -9.93 -2.98 -8.18
C ALA A 20 -9.38 -1.91 -7.22
N GLY A 21 -9.85 -1.87 -5.96
CA GLY A 21 -9.46 -0.83 -5.00
C GLY A 21 -8.12 -1.05 -4.30
N CYS A 22 -7.58 -2.28 -4.29
CA CYS A 22 -6.31 -2.56 -3.60
C CYS A 22 -5.07 -2.19 -4.44
N SER A 23 -5.16 -2.29 -5.77
CA SER A 23 -4.02 -2.03 -6.65
C SER A 23 -3.70 -0.53 -6.79
N GLY A 24 -4.71 0.34 -6.73
CA GLY A 24 -4.54 1.79 -6.83
C GLY A 24 -3.75 2.40 -5.67
N GLU A 25 -4.08 1.98 -4.43
CA GLU A 25 -3.39 2.44 -3.23
C GLU A 25 -1.91 2.06 -3.24
N ARG A 26 -1.63 0.80 -3.61
CA ARG A 26 -0.26 0.30 -3.73
C ARG A 26 0.55 1.12 -4.74
N LYS A 27 0.01 1.33 -5.94
CA LYS A 27 0.72 2.08 -7.00
C LYS A 27 1.02 3.51 -6.58
N ALA A 28 0.10 4.18 -5.91
CA ALA A 28 0.30 5.54 -5.43
C ALA A 28 1.33 5.61 -4.27
N ALA A 29 1.33 4.61 -3.38
CA ALA A 29 2.33 4.47 -2.33
C ALA A 29 3.74 4.19 -2.90
N GLU A 30 3.86 3.29 -3.88
CA GLU A 30 5.11 3.03 -4.61
C GLU A 30 5.64 4.29 -5.28
N GLN A 31 4.76 5.11 -5.87
CA GLN A 31 5.14 6.39 -6.45
C GLN A 31 5.71 7.35 -5.41
N ALA A 32 5.08 7.47 -4.24
CA ALA A 32 5.56 8.34 -3.17
C ALA A 32 6.97 7.93 -2.67
N VAL A 33 7.31 6.64 -2.72
CA VAL A 33 8.68 6.18 -2.45
C VAL A 33 9.62 6.54 -3.61
N ARG A 34 9.22 6.29 -4.87
CA ARG A 34 10.04 6.64 -6.05
C ARG A 34 10.42 8.12 -6.06
N ASP A 35 9.49 9.01 -5.67
CA ASP A 35 9.68 10.46 -5.70
C ASP A 35 10.80 10.95 -4.77
N VAL A 36 11.20 10.16 -3.76
CA VAL A 36 12.27 10.53 -2.80
C VAL A 36 13.59 9.80 -3.04
N LEU A 37 13.60 8.77 -3.90
CA LEU A 37 14.81 7.98 -4.18
C LEU A 37 15.76 8.71 -5.12
N LYS A 38 17.07 8.41 -5.00
CA LYS A 38 18.12 8.95 -5.88
C LYS A 38 18.05 8.38 -7.29
N ASP A 39 17.79 7.07 -7.39
CA ASP A 39 17.52 6.36 -8.64
C ASP A 39 16.11 5.75 -8.57
N PRO A 40 15.06 6.51 -8.93
CA PRO A 40 13.68 6.06 -8.84
C PRO A 40 13.40 4.79 -9.64
N GLU A 41 14.08 4.59 -10.77
CA GLU A 41 13.89 3.43 -11.65
C GLU A 41 14.48 2.15 -11.05
N SER A 42 15.47 2.27 -10.15
CA SER A 42 16.02 1.12 -9.43
C SER A 42 15.10 0.52 -8.37
N ALA A 43 14.02 1.22 -8.01
CA ALA A 43 13.16 0.81 -6.90
C ALA A 43 12.49 -0.55 -7.17
N GLN A 44 12.72 -1.49 -6.26
CA GLN A 44 12.11 -2.81 -6.21
C GLN A 44 11.17 -2.84 -5.02
N PHE A 45 9.92 -3.24 -5.24
CA PHE A 45 8.88 -3.26 -4.21
C PHE A 45 8.40 -4.67 -3.93
N GLU A 46 8.12 -4.96 -2.67
CA GLU A 46 7.64 -6.27 -2.23
C GLU A 46 6.35 -6.12 -1.42
N GLU A 47 6.39 -6.34 -0.12
CA GLU A 47 5.20 -6.31 0.74
C GLU A 47 4.66 -4.90 0.92
N PHE A 48 3.34 -4.79 0.85
CA PHE A 48 2.62 -3.54 1.08
C PHE A 48 1.51 -3.80 2.07
N TYR A 49 1.54 -3.08 3.20
CA TYR A 49 0.48 -3.10 4.19
C TYR A 49 -0.08 -1.70 4.37
N TYR A 50 -1.40 -1.54 4.25
CA TYR A 50 -2.08 -0.27 4.45
C TYR A 50 -3.19 -0.41 5.49
N ASN A 51 -3.04 0.30 6.61
CA ASN A 51 -4.11 0.52 7.57
C ASN A 51 -4.95 1.74 7.16
N LYS A 52 -6.15 1.48 6.62
CA LYS A 52 -7.09 2.52 6.16
C LYS A 52 -7.62 3.42 7.28
N GLU A 53 -7.81 2.86 8.48
CA GLU A 53 -8.33 3.60 9.64
C GLU A 53 -7.32 4.63 10.12
N LEU A 54 -6.06 4.22 10.18
CA LEU A 54 -4.94 5.05 10.64
C LEU A 54 -4.21 5.78 9.51
N ARG A 55 -4.69 5.64 8.27
CA ARG A 55 -4.13 6.30 7.08
C ARG A 55 -2.61 6.14 6.98
N ARG A 56 -2.08 4.98 7.34
CA ARG A 56 -0.64 4.69 7.40
C ARG A 56 -0.33 3.37 6.72
N ALA A 57 0.83 3.31 6.08
CA ALA A 57 1.28 2.13 5.39
C ALA A 57 2.77 1.85 5.62
N CYS A 58 3.11 0.58 5.43
CA CYS A 58 4.45 0.05 5.32
C CYS A 58 4.63 -0.49 3.91
N LEU A 59 5.72 -0.11 3.26
CA LEU A 59 6.07 -0.62 1.94
C LEU A 59 7.52 -1.11 1.98
N THR A 60 7.73 -2.41 1.81
CA THR A 60 9.05 -3.00 1.65
C THR A 60 9.63 -2.57 0.32
N PHE A 61 10.83 -2.00 0.33
CA PHE A 61 11.54 -1.61 -0.87
C PHE A 61 13.04 -1.88 -0.79
N ASN A 62 13.69 -1.92 -1.94
CA ASN A 62 15.14 -1.87 -2.09
C ASN A 62 15.46 -0.97 -3.29
N ALA A 63 16.49 -0.15 -3.19
CA ALA A 63 16.89 0.78 -4.24
C ALA A 63 18.41 0.94 -4.25
N LYS A 64 18.95 1.42 -5.38
CA LYS A 64 20.37 1.74 -5.47
C LYS A 64 20.69 3.01 -4.69
N ASN A 65 21.79 2.98 -3.96
CA ASN A 65 22.38 4.16 -3.36
C ASN A 65 23.14 5.02 -4.39
N GLU A 66 23.75 6.12 -3.94
CA GLU A 66 24.53 7.02 -4.80
C GLU A 66 25.74 6.36 -5.48
N MET A 67 26.23 5.26 -4.91
CA MET A 67 27.33 4.45 -5.48
C MET A 67 26.83 3.38 -6.48
N GLY A 68 25.52 3.32 -6.73
CA GLY A 68 24.89 2.40 -7.69
C GLY A 68 24.66 0.98 -7.16
N GLY A 69 24.91 0.72 -5.87
CA GLY A 69 24.73 -0.58 -5.23
C GLY A 69 23.44 -0.69 -4.43
N TYR A 70 22.92 -1.90 -4.28
CA TYR A 70 21.78 -2.20 -3.39
C TYR A 70 22.28 -2.49 -1.98
N GLY A 71 21.72 -1.80 -0.98
CA GLY A 71 22.13 -1.93 0.43
C GLY A 71 21.39 -3.02 1.21
N GLY A 72 20.22 -3.43 0.74
CA GLY A 72 19.33 -4.33 1.47
C GLY A 72 17.89 -3.85 1.37
N LYS A 73 16.97 -4.62 1.95
CA LYS A 73 15.56 -4.23 1.99
C LYS A 73 15.31 -3.34 3.20
N SER A 74 14.52 -2.30 3.00
CA SER A 74 14.07 -1.38 4.03
C SER A 74 12.54 -1.25 4.01
N GLN A 75 11.98 -0.71 5.08
CA GLN A 75 10.57 -0.34 5.19
C GLN A 75 10.40 1.15 4.99
N ALA A 76 9.54 1.53 4.04
CA ALA A 76 9.07 2.90 3.90
C ALA A 76 7.87 3.14 4.82
N TYR A 77 8.00 4.11 5.72
CA TYR A 77 6.88 4.62 6.50
C TYR A 77 6.12 5.62 5.65
N LEU A 78 4.85 5.31 5.38
CA LEU A 78 4.00 6.15 4.55
C LEU A 78 2.79 6.63 5.35
N ILE A 79 2.37 7.88 5.11
CA ILE A 79 1.13 8.45 5.63
C ILE A 79 0.27 8.95 4.49
N ARG A 80 -1.04 8.77 4.58
CA ARG A 80 -2.01 9.26 3.62
C ARG A 80 -2.73 10.49 4.15
N GLN A 81 -2.51 11.63 3.50
CA GLN A 81 -3.13 12.91 3.85
C GLN A 81 -3.76 13.49 2.59
N ASP A 82 -4.99 14.00 2.70
CA ASP A 82 -5.72 14.61 1.57
C ASP A 82 -5.78 13.74 0.30
N GLY A 83 -5.86 12.42 0.50
CA GLY A 83 -5.90 11.44 -0.57
C GLY A 83 -4.54 11.08 -1.19
N VAL A 84 -3.47 11.77 -0.79
CA VAL A 84 -2.10 11.63 -1.31
C VAL A 84 -1.22 10.87 -0.32
N TRP A 85 -0.30 10.07 -0.83
CA TRP A 85 0.70 9.35 -0.05
C TRP A 85 1.96 10.21 0.13
N HIS A 86 2.45 10.28 1.36
CA HIS A 86 3.65 11.01 1.74
C HIS A 86 4.66 10.06 2.39
N TRP A 87 5.91 10.22 1.98
CA TRP A 87 7.05 9.62 2.65
C TRP A 87 7.24 10.21 4.05
N ASN A 88 7.36 9.35 5.05
CA ASN A 88 7.62 9.74 6.44
C ASN A 88 8.99 9.25 6.96
N GLY A 89 9.57 8.21 6.35
CA GLY A 89 10.89 7.71 6.75
C GLY A 89 11.24 6.34 6.15
N GLU A 90 12.51 5.96 6.27
CA GLU A 90 13.05 4.64 5.96
C GLU A 90 13.56 3.98 7.24
N HIS A 91 13.24 2.70 7.42
CA HIS A 91 13.68 1.91 8.57
C HIS A 91 14.16 0.52 8.13
N GLU A 92 15.32 0.09 8.63
CA GLU A 92 15.85 -1.27 8.45
C GLU A 92 15.20 -2.22 9.47
N GLU A 93 13.98 -2.66 9.19
CA GLU A 93 13.23 -3.58 10.04
C GLU A 93 12.39 -4.57 9.21
N SER A 94 11.75 -5.53 9.89
CA SER A 94 10.88 -6.49 9.20
C SER A 94 9.53 -5.85 8.83
N PRO A 95 8.83 -6.37 7.81
CA PRO A 95 7.49 -5.92 7.47
C PRO A 95 6.49 -5.99 8.64
N GLU A 96 6.58 -7.02 9.47
CA GLU A 96 5.74 -7.21 10.65
C GLU A 96 6.03 -6.15 11.72
N GLU A 97 7.31 -5.82 11.92
CA GLU A 97 7.69 -4.80 12.88
C GLU A 97 7.18 -3.42 12.44
N CYS A 98 7.40 -3.03 11.18
CA CYS A 98 6.83 -1.78 10.64
C CYS A 98 5.32 -1.73 10.80
N ARG A 99 4.63 -2.82 10.50
CA ARG A 99 3.18 -2.87 10.69
C ARG A 99 2.82 -2.57 12.15
N ARG A 100 3.51 -3.20 13.10
CA ARG A 100 3.21 -3.09 14.53
C ARG A 100 3.55 -1.72 15.11
N THR A 101 4.69 -1.15 14.74
CA THR A 101 5.23 0.10 15.32
C THR A 101 4.77 1.35 14.60
N TRP A 102 4.39 1.24 13.31
CA TRP A 102 3.96 2.37 12.50
C TRP A 102 2.52 2.24 12.02
N ALA A 103 2.20 1.25 11.19
CA ALA A 103 0.92 1.24 10.48
C ALA A 103 -0.28 1.03 11.41
N ASP A 104 -0.12 0.20 12.45
CA ASP A 104 -1.15 -0.17 13.42
C ASP A 104 -1.03 0.59 14.75
N ASP A 105 -0.02 1.45 14.92
CA ASP A 105 0.21 2.14 16.19
C ASP A 105 -0.78 3.28 16.43
N LYS A 106 -1.79 3.03 17.28
CA LYS A 106 -2.82 4.01 17.66
C LYS A 106 -2.33 5.13 18.56
N SER A 107 -1.09 5.07 19.06
CA SER A 107 -0.51 6.13 19.90
C SER A 107 -0.29 7.43 19.12
N PHE A 108 -0.11 7.34 17.79
CA PHE A 108 -0.03 8.49 16.89
C PHE A 108 -1.43 8.85 16.36
N PRO A 109 -2.03 9.97 16.81
CA PRO A 109 -3.34 10.38 16.32
C PRO A 109 -3.27 10.76 14.84
N THR A 110 -4.17 10.19 14.04
CA THR A 110 -4.39 10.70 12.68
C THR A 110 -4.99 12.09 12.78
N ARG A 111 -4.35 13.08 12.13
CA ARG A 111 -4.95 14.41 12.02
C ARG A 111 -6.23 14.25 11.19
N LYS A 112 -7.39 14.47 11.83
CA LYS A 112 -8.66 14.54 11.10
C LYS A 112 -8.58 15.76 10.20
N VAL A 113 -8.88 15.55 8.93
CA VAL A 113 -9.11 16.63 7.98
C VAL A 113 -10.62 16.66 7.82
N ASP A 114 -11.21 17.75 8.27
CA ASP A 114 -12.64 18.02 8.32
C ASP A 114 -13.17 18.42 6.93
#